data_AF-A0AAN1H738-F1
#
_entry.id   AF-A0AAN1H738-F1
#
_cell.length_a   1.000
_cell.length_b   1.000
_cell.length_c   1.000
_cell.angle_alpha   90.00
_cell.angle_beta   90.00
_cell.angle_gamma   90.00
#
_symmetry.space_group_name_H-M   'P 1'
#
loop_
_entity.id
_entity.type
_entity.pdbx_description
1 polymer ?
#
loop_
_entity_poly.entity_id
_entity_poly.type
_entity_poly.pdbx_seq_one_letter_code
_entity_poly.pdbx_strand_id
1 'polypeptide(L)'
;MSYADWRVYQEATAEVFRRLGCNALVDYRAKGVRATHDIDVYATFLRSGILCTWVIECKLWKTRVPKEKVLALKSLIDDLGADRGIMVSEVGFQPGAQDAARGSNITLVTSLDDFAKTAQAATSEASLILDSSDDGAPIYKFPSRSEPHDILLHNNFLITANWAGCSISIVNPSSKSIIRTIDLDKYESISPQNGEREILSHPPGSLVIADGRLFVGQVFSDFVLVIDLATHAIVKRIVLPGGGNGQLAVSQNEKEIYFASNRVNQFYIIDSATYVVKTVAYPEGGRGCMSLLRHPTLPLIYIGIQRGGRSHGLSYPHANCYLAIYDLSRQKYTADVQLAEISNGRADDSTPACLTYDDLYNRIYVGMFQSKRGICVIEPESGELIQEIRFASNDNNNFFAWADPLSQTVSGNLLLSVNRNNHELVALDRASLQIKKILFVGEALNGPRAVLVWGDNAVVSYPSRNGLLFIPLGTLK
;
A
#
# COMPACT_ATOMS: atom_id res chain seq x y z
N MET A 1 -12.93 21.27 -19.32
CA MET A 1 -12.80 22.01 -18.05
C MET A 1 -14.22 22.31 -17.59
N SER A 2 -14.58 21.92 -16.38
CA SER A 2 -15.92 22.12 -15.80
C SER A 2 -16.18 23.56 -15.34
N TYR A 3 -15.12 24.37 -15.20
CA TYR A 3 -15.21 25.75 -14.72
C TYR A 3 -15.13 26.76 -15.87
N ALA A 4 -16.04 27.75 -15.83
CA ALA A 4 -16.18 28.75 -16.87
C ALA A 4 -15.03 29.79 -16.88
N ASP A 5 -14.53 30.17 -15.71
CA ASP A 5 -13.36 31.05 -15.55
C ASP A 5 -12.55 30.73 -14.28
N TRP A 6 -11.41 31.40 -14.13
CA TRP A 6 -10.48 31.19 -13.01
C TRP A 6 -11.02 31.68 -11.66
N ARG A 7 -11.89 32.71 -11.62
CA ARG A 7 -12.51 33.20 -10.38
C ARG A 7 -13.51 32.20 -9.84
N VAL A 8 -14.28 31.57 -10.72
CA VAL A 8 -15.20 30.48 -10.35
C VAL A 8 -14.40 29.31 -9.78
N TYR A 9 -13.26 28.97 -10.38
CA TYR A 9 -12.39 27.90 -9.87
C TYR A 9 -11.77 28.22 -8.51
N GLN A 10 -11.37 29.47 -8.30
CA GLN A 10 -10.85 29.97 -7.03
C GLN A 10 -11.91 29.96 -5.94
N GLU A 11 -13.12 30.44 -6.22
CA GLU A 11 -14.23 30.42 -5.26
C GLU A 11 -14.64 28.98 -4.91
N ALA A 12 -14.73 28.09 -5.91
CA ALA A 12 -14.98 26.67 -5.68
C ALA A 12 -13.89 26.05 -4.80
N THR A 13 -12.63 26.42 -5.00
CA THR A 13 -11.53 25.96 -4.16
C THR A 13 -11.71 26.45 -2.72
N ALA A 14 -12.01 27.73 -2.52
CA ALA A 14 -12.27 28.28 -1.19
C ALA A 14 -13.47 27.61 -0.50
N GLU A 15 -14.56 27.36 -1.23
CA GLU A 15 -15.74 26.68 -0.71
C GLU A 15 -15.42 25.27 -0.18
N VAL A 16 -14.53 24.53 -0.88
CA VAL A 16 -14.03 23.24 -0.38
C VAL A 16 -13.35 23.41 0.98
N PHE A 17 -12.42 24.36 1.13
CA PHE A 17 -11.74 24.57 2.42
C PHE A 17 -12.68 25.09 3.52
N ARG A 18 -13.70 25.91 3.18
CA ARG A 18 -14.74 26.31 4.13
C ARG A 18 -15.52 25.11 4.64
N ARG A 19 -15.90 24.18 3.77
CA ARG A 19 -16.58 22.93 4.14
C ARG A 19 -15.70 22.02 5.00
N LEU A 20 -14.38 22.11 4.85
CA LEU A 20 -13.41 21.41 5.72
C LEU A 20 -13.21 22.08 7.09
N GLY A 21 -13.97 23.13 7.40
CA GLY A 21 -13.89 23.85 8.67
C GLY A 21 -12.79 24.92 8.72
N CYS A 22 -12.19 25.27 7.59
CA CYS A 22 -11.26 26.40 7.52
C CYS A 22 -12.03 27.72 7.35
N ASN A 23 -11.51 28.79 7.92
CA ASN A 23 -11.83 30.14 7.48
C ASN A 23 -11.01 30.44 6.20
N ALA A 24 -11.65 30.32 5.03
CA ALA A 24 -11.00 30.49 3.73
C ALA A 24 -11.51 31.75 2.99
N LEU A 25 -10.56 32.61 2.63
CA LEU A 25 -10.76 33.89 1.94
C LEU A 25 -10.17 33.82 0.53
N VAL A 26 -10.85 34.41 -0.44
CA VAL A 26 -10.40 34.53 -1.84
C VAL A 26 -9.75 35.89 -2.09
N ASP A 27 -8.83 35.97 -3.06
CA ASP A 27 -8.12 37.19 -3.44
C ASP A 27 -7.54 37.92 -2.21
N TYR A 28 -6.97 37.15 -1.28
CA TYR A 28 -6.56 37.67 0.01
C TYR A 28 -5.16 38.28 -0.08
N ARG A 29 -5.07 39.56 0.28
CA ARG A 29 -3.81 40.29 0.31
C ARG A 29 -3.13 40.13 1.68
N ALA A 30 -2.13 39.26 1.75
CA ALA A 30 -1.40 38.95 2.97
C ALA A 30 -0.06 39.70 3.03
N LYS A 31 0.30 40.19 4.22
CA LYS A 31 1.60 40.81 4.48
C LYS A 31 2.58 39.77 5.01
N GLY A 32 3.57 39.42 4.20
CA GLY A 32 4.72 38.63 4.61
C GLY A 32 5.82 39.48 5.24
N VAL A 33 6.91 38.81 5.63
CA VAL A 33 8.09 39.44 6.24
C VAL A 33 8.78 40.38 5.25
N ARG A 34 8.84 40.01 3.96
CA ARG A 34 9.58 40.75 2.94
C ARG A 34 8.68 41.48 1.96
N ALA A 35 7.50 40.94 1.65
CA ALA A 35 6.59 41.53 0.68
C ALA A 35 5.12 41.33 1.03
N THR A 36 4.24 42.07 0.34
CA THR A 36 2.81 41.81 0.35
C THR A 36 2.46 40.96 -0.87
N HIS A 37 1.68 39.92 -0.66
CA HIS A 37 1.33 38.93 -1.68
C HIS A 37 -0.18 38.85 -1.83
N ASP A 38 -0.64 38.74 -3.07
CA ASP A 38 -2.03 38.42 -3.38
C ASP A 38 -2.14 36.90 -3.52
N ILE A 39 -3.01 36.28 -2.72
CA ILE A 39 -3.14 34.83 -2.60
C ILE A 39 -4.51 34.44 -3.11
N ASP A 40 -4.54 33.49 -4.06
CA ASP A 40 -5.80 33.03 -4.68
C ASP A 40 -6.79 32.57 -3.60
N VAL A 41 -6.36 31.69 -2.68
CA VAL A 41 -7.13 31.32 -1.48
C VAL A 41 -6.24 31.25 -0.24
N TYR A 42 -6.60 32.00 0.80
CA TYR A 42 -5.95 31.99 2.11
C TYR A 42 -6.83 31.30 3.13
N ALA A 43 -6.40 30.15 3.64
CA ALA A 43 -7.18 29.34 4.57
C ALA A 43 -6.52 29.29 5.95
N THR A 44 -7.30 29.54 6.99
CA THR A 44 -6.85 29.49 8.38
C THR A 44 -7.75 28.59 9.21
N PHE A 45 -7.18 27.90 10.18
CA PHE A 45 -7.93 27.04 11.10
C PHE A 45 -7.13 26.80 12.38
N LEU A 46 -7.81 26.36 13.44
CA LEU A 46 -7.14 25.96 14.67
C LEU A 46 -6.97 24.44 14.70
N ARG A 47 -5.76 23.96 14.97
CA ARG A 47 -5.50 22.55 15.27
C ARG A 47 -4.86 22.47 16.65
N SER A 48 -5.54 21.81 17.59
CA SER A 48 -5.11 21.73 18.99
C SER A 48 -4.81 23.10 19.62
N GLY A 49 -5.60 24.12 19.27
CA GLY A 49 -5.41 25.50 19.74
C GLY A 49 -4.30 26.29 19.04
N ILE A 50 -3.56 25.69 18.11
CA ILE A 50 -2.53 26.36 17.31
C ILE A 50 -3.16 26.87 16.01
N LEU A 51 -2.95 28.15 15.69
CA LEU A 51 -3.41 28.73 14.43
C LEU A 51 -2.53 28.21 13.28
N CYS A 52 -3.16 27.46 12.38
CA CYS A 52 -2.54 27.00 11.14
C CYS A 52 -3.00 27.88 9.97
N THR A 53 -2.07 28.13 9.05
CA THR A 53 -2.26 28.90 7.83
C THR A 53 -1.86 28.07 6.62
N TRP A 54 -2.80 27.86 5.71
CA TRP A 54 -2.57 27.25 4.40
C TRP A 54 -2.75 28.29 3.31
N VAL A 55 -1.82 28.30 2.36
CA VAL A 55 -1.88 29.15 1.18
C VAL A 55 -2.14 28.29 -0.04
N ILE A 56 -3.18 28.63 -0.80
CA ILE A 56 -3.63 27.81 -1.92
C ILE A 56 -3.61 28.64 -3.19
N GLU A 57 -2.92 28.10 -4.21
CA GLU A 57 -2.77 28.68 -5.54
C GLU A 57 -3.62 27.89 -6.55
N CYS A 58 -4.52 28.56 -7.24
CA CYS A 58 -5.45 28.00 -8.21
C CYS A 58 -4.95 28.26 -9.64
N LYS A 59 -4.61 27.20 -10.38
CA LYS A 59 -4.07 27.31 -11.75
C LYS A 59 -4.99 26.62 -12.75
N LEU A 60 -6.08 27.31 -13.12
CA LEU A 60 -6.99 26.94 -14.20
C LEU A 60 -6.37 27.27 -15.57
N TRP A 61 -5.31 26.55 -15.92
CA TRP A 61 -4.56 26.77 -17.15
C TRP A 61 -4.84 25.69 -18.18
N LYS A 62 -4.60 25.99 -19.46
CA LYS A 62 -4.68 25.00 -20.55
C LYS A 62 -3.42 24.15 -20.68
N THR A 63 -2.36 24.52 -19.97
CA THR A 63 -1.05 23.86 -19.98
C THR A 63 -0.66 23.46 -18.56
N ARG A 64 0.26 22.48 -18.46
CA ARG A 64 0.78 22.01 -17.17
C ARG A 64 1.57 23.11 -16.47
N VAL A 65 1.37 23.23 -15.15
CA VAL A 65 2.01 24.25 -14.32
C VAL A 65 3.53 24.01 -14.24
N PRO A 66 4.37 25.03 -14.52
CA PRO A 66 5.82 24.89 -14.55
C PRO A 66 6.47 24.97 -13.15
N LYS A 67 7.72 24.52 -13.06
CA LYS A 67 8.54 24.48 -11.83
C LYS A 67 8.62 25.83 -11.13
N GLU A 68 8.77 26.91 -11.88
CA GLU A 68 8.85 28.28 -11.37
C GLU A 68 7.67 28.66 -10.46
N LYS A 69 6.46 28.18 -10.75
CA LYS A 69 5.27 28.51 -9.95
C LYS A 69 5.27 27.79 -8.62
N VAL A 70 5.72 26.53 -8.59
CA VAL A 70 5.88 25.79 -7.33
C VAL A 70 6.97 26.41 -6.46
N LEU A 71 8.08 26.86 -7.06
CA LEU A 71 9.13 27.57 -6.32
C LEU A 71 8.69 28.94 -5.82
N ALA A 72 7.85 29.64 -6.59
CA ALA A 72 7.23 30.89 -6.14
C ALA A 72 6.31 30.65 -4.95
N LEU A 73 5.45 29.62 -4.99
CA LEU A 73 4.61 29.23 -3.86
C LEU A 73 5.45 28.84 -2.64
N LYS A 74 6.57 28.13 -2.82
CA LYS A 74 7.49 27.84 -1.71
C LYS A 74 8.02 29.12 -1.05
N SER A 75 8.45 30.09 -1.87
CA SER A 75 8.94 31.37 -1.37
C SER A 75 7.84 32.17 -0.66
N LEU A 76 6.61 32.11 -1.15
CA LEU A 76 5.43 32.70 -0.53
C LEU A 76 5.15 32.11 0.87
N ILE A 77 5.20 30.78 0.99
CA ILE A 77 5.03 30.06 2.25
C ILE A 77 6.08 30.51 3.26
N ASP A 78 7.36 30.51 2.85
CA ASP A 78 8.48 30.89 3.70
C ASP A 78 8.40 32.37 4.14
N ASP A 79 7.87 33.26 3.28
CA ASP A 79 7.73 34.68 3.59
C ASP A 79 6.55 34.99 4.52
N LEU A 80 5.48 34.20 4.43
CA LEU A 80 4.31 34.33 5.29
C LEU A 80 4.42 33.55 6.60
N GLY A 81 5.33 32.56 6.67
CA GLY A 81 5.34 31.58 7.75
C GLY A 81 4.14 30.65 7.71
N ALA A 82 3.61 30.35 6.51
CA ALA A 82 2.48 29.45 6.35
C ALA A 82 2.90 27.99 6.61
N ASP A 83 2.01 27.17 7.16
CA ASP A 83 2.30 25.77 7.48
C ASP A 83 2.37 24.89 6.23
N ARG A 84 1.58 25.24 5.20
CA ARG A 84 1.44 24.42 3.98
C ARG A 84 1.03 25.25 2.77
N GLY A 85 1.56 24.86 1.63
CA GLY A 85 1.08 25.28 0.32
C GLY A 85 0.21 24.21 -0.33
N ILE A 86 -0.83 24.61 -1.03
CA ILE A 86 -1.57 23.72 -1.92
C ILE A 86 -1.63 24.37 -3.29
N MET A 87 -1.33 23.62 -4.34
CA MET A 87 -1.49 24.11 -5.70
C MET A 87 -2.48 23.21 -6.44
N VAL A 88 -3.56 23.79 -6.95
CA VAL A 88 -4.65 23.06 -7.59
C VAL A 88 -4.64 23.35 -9.09
N SER A 89 -4.59 22.29 -9.91
CA SER A 89 -4.64 22.42 -11.36
C SER A 89 -5.21 21.17 -12.03
N GLU A 90 -6.34 21.32 -12.73
CA GLU A 90 -7.01 20.23 -13.47
C GLU A 90 -6.15 19.65 -14.62
N VAL A 91 -5.25 20.45 -15.21
CA VAL A 91 -4.33 20.00 -16.27
C VAL A 91 -3.06 19.36 -15.70
N GLY A 92 -2.77 19.60 -14.42
CA GLY A 92 -1.64 19.05 -13.69
C GLY A 92 -0.33 19.82 -13.87
N PHE A 93 0.79 19.14 -13.60
CA PHE A 93 2.09 19.78 -13.32
C PHE A 93 3.19 19.22 -14.24
N GLN A 94 4.19 20.04 -14.53
CA GLN A 94 5.40 19.60 -15.24
C GLN A 94 6.27 18.73 -14.31
N PRO A 95 7.11 17.82 -14.83
CA PRO A 95 7.99 16.98 -14.00
C PRO A 95 8.84 17.79 -13.00
N GLY A 96 9.47 18.86 -13.46
CA GLY A 96 10.27 19.73 -12.59
C GLY A 96 9.46 20.45 -11.50
N ALA A 97 8.15 20.64 -11.69
CA ALA A 97 7.25 21.18 -10.67
C ALA A 97 6.91 20.14 -9.60
N GLN A 98 6.68 18.89 -10.02
CA GLN A 98 6.48 17.76 -9.10
C GLN A 98 7.74 17.49 -8.27
N ASP A 99 8.91 17.52 -8.91
CA ASP A 99 10.20 17.41 -8.22
C ASP A 99 10.43 18.55 -7.22
N ALA A 100 10.01 19.78 -7.56
CA ALA A 100 10.15 20.92 -6.66
C ALA A 100 9.23 20.84 -5.43
N ALA A 101 8.08 20.16 -5.56
CA ALA A 101 7.16 19.91 -4.45
C ALA A 101 7.60 18.70 -3.59
N ARG A 102 8.36 17.75 -4.15
CA ARG A 102 8.84 16.55 -3.45
C ARG A 102 9.60 16.93 -2.16
N GLY A 103 9.23 16.32 -1.04
CA GLY A 103 9.85 16.56 0.27
C GLY A 103 9.63 17.97 0.84
N SER A 104 8.67 18.74 0.30
CA SER A 104 8.29 20.05 0.83
C SER A 104 6.92 20.00 1.50
N ASN A 105 6.50 21.09 2.15
CA ASN A 105 5.15 21.27 2.66
C ASN A 105 4.18 21.77 1.57
N ILE A 106 4.36 21.35 0.31
CA ILE A 106 3.47 21.69 -0.81
C ILE A 106 2.74 20.44 -1.29
N THR A 107 1.40 20.50 -1.32
CA THR A 107 0.54 19.47 -1.91
C THR A 107 0.09 19.92 -3.31
N LEU A 108 0.32 19.08 -4.32
CA LEU A 108 -0.15 19.31 -5.70
C LEU A 108 -1.43 18.52 -5.94
N VAL A 109 -2.51 19.20 -6.29
CA VAL A 109 -3.85 18.62 -6.50
C VAL A 109 -4.20 18.67 -7.98
N THR A 110 -4.47 17.53 -8.61
CA THR A 110 -4.83 17.46 -10.05
C THR A 110 -6.31 17.38 -10.34
N SER A 111 -7.16 17.39 -9.32
CA SER A 111 -8.63 17.34 -9.41
C SER A 111 -9.21 17.93 -8.14
N LEU A 112 -9.84 19.10 -8.23
CA LEU A 112 -10.46 19.73 -7.06
C LEU A 112 -11.62 18.88 -6.51
N ASP A 113 -12.43 18.29 -7.40
CA ASP A 113 -13.58 17.48 -7.00
C ASP A 113 -13.17 16.22 -6.22
N ASP A 114 -12.10 15.54 -6.64
CA ASP A 114 -11.59 14.36 -5.91
C ASP A 114 -11.04 14.74 -4.54
N PHE A 115 -10.28 15.85 -4.48
CA PHE A 115 -9.80 16.39 -3.23
C PHE A 115 -10.97 16.73 -2.30
N ALA A 116 -11.99 17.39 -2.82
CA ALA A 116 -13.16 17.84 -2.08
C ALA A 116 -14.02 16.72 -1.51
N LYS A 117 -14.15 15.59 -2.22
CA LYS A 117 -14.92 14.40 -1.79
C LYS A 117 -14.22 13.63 -0.66
N THR A 118 -12.89 13.60 -0.69
CA THR A 118 -12.09 12.75 0.19
C THR A 118 -11.52 13.50 1.39
N ALA A 119 -11.26 14.80 1.24
CA ALA A 119 -10.96 15.67 2.35
C ALA A 119 -12.20 15.79 3.26
N GLN A 120 -12.02 15.51 4.55
CA GLN A 120 -13.03 15.74 5.59
C GLN A 120 -12.40 16.53 6.74
N ALA A 121 -13.19 17.39 7.38
CA ALA A 121 -12.81 18.01 8.65
C ALA A 121 -12.49 16.89 9.66
N ALA A 122 -11.36 17.00 10.37
CA ALA A 122 -10.96 15.99 11.35
C ALA A 122 -12.00 15.93 12.46
N THR A 123 -12.90 14.93 12.43
CA THR A 123 -13.92 14.81 13.48
C THR A 123 -14.31 13.36 13.77
N SER A 124 -14.32 13.06 15.07
CA SER A 124 -14.57 11.81 15.80
C SER A 124 -13.68 10.63 15.43
N GLU A 125 -12.67 10.39 16.28
CA GLU A 125 -12.05 9.07 16.35
C GLU A 125 -13.12 8.03 16.72
N ALA A 126 -13.19 6.92 15.97
CA ALA A 126 -14.06 5.80 16.31
C ALA A 126 -13.23 4.74 17.03
N SER A 127 -13.67 4.26 18.20
CA SER A 127 -12.95 3.19 18.90
C SER A 127 -13.13 1.85 18.19
N LEU A 128 -12.06 1.05 18.13
CA LEU A 128 -12.17 -0.37 17.87
C LEU A 128 -12.79 -1.06 19.09
N ILE A 129 -13.60 -2.09 18.84
CA ILE A 129 -14.34 -2.79 19.88
C ILE A 129 -13.55 -4.03 20.29
N LEU A 130 -13.12 -4.08 21.54
CA LEU A 130 -12.44 -5.27 22.07
C LEU A 130 -13.43 -6.43 22.14
N ASP A 131 -13.04 -7.56 21.57
CA ASP A 131 -13.74 -8.82 21.65
C ASP A 131 -12.78 -9.92 22.10
N SER A 132 -13.17 -10.61 23.18
CA SER A 132 -12.46 -11.73 23.79
C SER A 132 -13.37 -12.93 24.02
N SER A 133 -14.47 -13.06 23.26
CA SER A 133 -15.41 -14.18 23.41
C SER A 133 -14.92 -15.48 22.78
N ASP A 134 -14.03 -15.40 21.79
CA ASP A 134 -13.51 -16.56 21.07
C ASP A 134 -12.31 -17.16 21.80
N ASP A 135 -12.09 -18.48 21.67
CA ASP A 135 -10.96 -19.22 22.27
C ASP A 135 -9.56 -18.79 21.73
N GLY A 136 -9.52 -17.86 20.78
CA GLY A 136 -8.29 -17.30 20.21
C GLY A 136 -7.76 -16.08 20.95
N ALA A 137 -6.75 -15.42 20.36
CA ALA A 137 -6.26 -14.16 20.87
C ALA A 137 -7.35 -13.06 20.84
N PRO A 138 -7.41 -12.16 21.86
CA PRO A 138 -8.33 -11.03 21.88
C PRO A 138 -8.14 -10.13 20.67
N ILE A 139 -9.25 -9.70 20.07
CA ILE A 139 -9.27 -8.95 18.82
C ILE A 139 -9.95 -7.60 18.99
N TYR A 140 -9.43 -6.57 18.34
CA TYR A 140 -10.03 -5.25 18.27
C TYR A 140 -10.77 -5.11 16.94
N LYS A 141 -12.09 -5.22 16.98
CA LYS A 141 -12.97 -5.23 15.81
C LYS A 141 -13.29 -3.83 15.31
N PHE A 142 -13.37 -3.69 13.99
CA PHE A 142 -13.94 -2.51 13.36
C PHE A 142 -15.44 -2.44 13.67
N PRO A 143 -16.01 -1.23 13.90
CA PRO A 143 -17.41 -1.06 14.26
C PRO A 143 -18.39 -1.47 13.14
N SER A 144 -17.93 -1.43 11.89
CA SER A 144 -18.65 -1.91 10.70
C SER A 144 -17.81 -2.95 9.97
N ARG A 145 -18.45 -3.76 9.12
CA ARG A 145 -17.79 -4.79 8.31
C ARG A 145 -16.79 -4.14 7.34
N SER A 146 -15.52 -4.20 7.72
CA SER A 146 -14.38 -3.62 7.02
C SER A 146 -13.51 -4.69 6.37
N GLU A 147 -13.33 -5.84 7.05
CA GLU A 147 -12.44 -6.94 6.67
C GLU A 147 -11.00 -6.45 6.36
N PRO A 148 -10.24 -6.03 7.38
CA PRO A 148 -8.90 -5.49 7.20
C PRO A 148 -7.97 -6.58 6.66
N HIS A 149 -7.50 -6.40 5.42
CA HIS A 149 -6.78 -7.42 4.67
C HIS A 149 -5.27 -7.19 4.74
N ASP A 150 -4.81 -6.04 4.25
CA ASP A 150 -3.40 -5.63 4.31
C ASP A 150 -3.20 -4.52 5.35
N ILE A 151 -2.00 -4.45 5.92
CA ILE A 151 -1.64 -3.47 6.94
C ILE A 151 -0.26 -2.89 6.71
N LEU A 152 -0.12 -1.58 6.88
CA LEU A 152 1.15 -0.86 6.83
C LEU A 152 1.33 -0.02 8.10
N LEU A 153 2.59 0.28 8.43
CA LEU A 153 2.93 1.20 9.50
C LEU A 153 3.51 2.49 8.90
N HIS A 154 2.99 3.64 9.35
CA HIS A 154 3.49 4.96 8.96
C HIS A 154 3.43 5.91 10.15
N ASN A 155 4.58 6.48 10.55
CA ASN A 155 4.67 7.45 11.64
C ASN A 155 3.93 7.00 12.92
N ASN A 156 4.06 5.72 13.29
CA ASN A 156 3.42 5.10 14.45
C ASN A 156 1.88 4.88 14.33
N PHE A 157 1.28 5.18 13.17
CA PHE A 157 -0.10 4.84 12.84
C PHE A 157 -0.15 3.63 11.94
N LEU A 158 -1.18 2.80 12.12
CA LEU A 158 -1.48 1.71 11.21
C LEU A 158 -2.34 2.25 10.07
N ILE A 159 -2.06 1.81 8.86
CA ILE A 159 -2.91 1.99 7.69
C ILE A 159 -3.47 0.62 7.34
N THR A 160 -4.79 0.48 7.26
CA THR A 160 -5.46 -0.79 6.93
C THR A 160 -6.15 -0.71 5.59
N ALA A 161 -5.91 -1.69 4.72
CA ALA A 161 -6.68 -1.93 3.50
C ALA A 161 -7.93 -2.76 3.85
N ASN A 162 -9.10 -2.13 3.84
CA ASN A 162 -10.35 -2.77 4.22
C ASN A 162 -11.06 -3.32 2.97
N TRP A 163 -11.03 -4.64 2.81
CA TRP A 163 -11.52 -5.29 1.59
C TRP A 163 -13.03 -5.12 1.41
N ALA A 164 -13.83 -5.58 2.38
CA ALA A 164 -15.29 -5.49 2.32
C ALA A 164 -15.78 -4.04 2.45
N GLY A 165 -15.07 -3.23 3.25
CA GLY A 165 -15.37 -1.81 3.40
C GLY A 165 -15.02 -0.95 2.18
N CYS A 166 -14.21 -1.47 1.24
CA CYS A 166 -13.66 -0.73 0.11
C CYS A 166 -13.08 0.63 0.53
N SER A 167 -12.27 0.62 1.59
CA SER A 167 -11.76 1.82 2.24
C SER A 167 -10.34 1.62 2.77
N ILE A 168 -9.67 2.73 3.05
CA ILE A 168 -8.43 2.77 3.82
C ILE A 168 -8.72 3.37 5.19
N SER A 169 -8.34 2.71 6.28
CA SER A 169 -8.42 3.33 7.61
C SER A 169 -7.04 3.66 8.15
N ILE A 170 -6.93 4.82 8.80
CA ILE A 170 -5.79 5.21 9.60
C ILE A 170 -6.18 4.94 11.05
N VAL A 171 -5.44 4.06 11.70
CA VAL A 171 -5.71 3.57 13.05
C VAL A 171 -4.56 3.99 13.96
N ASN A 172 -4.89 4.56 15.11
CA ASN A 172 -3.95 4.75 16.20
C ASN A 172 -3.87 3.46 17.01
N PRO A 173 -2.75 2.72 16.90
CA PRO A 173 -2.59 1.45 17.62
C PRO A 173 -2.49 1.63 19.14
N SER A 174 -2.10 2.80 19.66
CA SER A 174 -2.02 3.03 21.12
C SER A 174 -3.41 3.15 21.74
N SER A 175 -4.26 4.02 21.19
CA SER A 175 -5.64 4.24 21.65
C SER A 175 -6.64 3.22 21.11
N LYS A 176 -6.22 2.37 20.16
CA LYS A 176 -7.08 1.41 19.46
C LYS A 176 -8.27 2.12 18.80
N SER A 177 -8.02 3.26 18.19
CA SER A 177 -9.05 4.09 17.54
C SER A 177 -8.76 4.30 16.06
N ILE A 178 -9.80 4.32 15.24
CA ILE A 178 -9.79 4.74 13.85
C ILE A 178 -9.81 6.27 13.83
N ILE A 179 -8.73 6.86 13.37
CA ILE A 179 -8.54 8.32 13.25
C ILE A 179 -9.26 8.85 12.00
N ARG A 180 -9.23 8.08 10.92
CA ARG A 180 -9.81 8.45 9.62
C ARG A 180 -10.14 7.18 8.85
N THR A 181 -11.24 7.21 8.12
CA THR A 181 -11.51 6.27 7.03
C THR A 181 -11.63 7.06 5.73
N ILE A 182 -10.99 6.55 4.67
CA ILE A 182 -10.98 7.12 3.34
C ILE A 182 -11.71 6.12 2.44
N ASP A 183 -12.88 6.51 1.95
CA ASP A 183 -13.63 5.69 0.99
C ASP A 183 -12.92 5.69 -0.36
N LEU A 184 -12.89 4.52 -0.99
CA LEU A 184 -12.26 4.34 -2.28
C LEU A 184 -13.25 4.45 -3.45
N ASP A 185 -12.70 4.50 -4.65
CA ASP A 185 -13.46 4.71 -5.87
C ASP A 185 -14.51 3.63 -6.15
N LYS A 186 -15.58 4.07 -6.81
CA LYS A 186 -16.69 3.25 -7.30
C LYS A 186 -16.72 3.24 -8.81
N TYR A 187 -17.28 2.18 -9.38
CA TYR A 187 -17.45 2.03 -10.82
C TYR A 187 -18.82 1.44 -11.14
N GLU A 188 -19.30 1.75 -12.34
CA GLU A 188 -20.55 1.19 -12.85
C GLU A 188 -20.28 -0.15 -13.53
N SER A 189 -21.13 -1.12 -13.25
CA SER A 189 -21.14 -2.43 -13.88
C SER A 189 -22.56 -2.80 -14.29
N ILE A 190 -22.69 -3.75 -15.21
CA ILE A 190 -23.96 -4.37 -15.53
C ILE A 190 -23.98 -5.74 -14.87
N SER A 191 -25.03 -6.03 -14.12
CA SER A 191 -25.19 -7.32 -13.45
C SER A 191 -25.30 -8.44 -14.49
N PRO A 192 -24.47 -9.49 -14.41
CA PRO A 192 -24.61 -10.64 -15.30
C PRO A 192 -25.92 -11.42 -15.10
N GLN A 193 -26.57 -11.25 -13.93
CA GLN A 193 -27.73 -12.05 -13.52
C GLN A 193 -29.05 -11.48 -14.07
N ASN A 194 -29.22 -10.15 -14.00
CA ASN A 194 -30.47 -9.49 -14.36
C ASN A 194 -30.29 -8.35 -15.39
N GLY A 195 -29.06 -8.01 -15.79
CA GLY A 195 -28.79 -6.93 -16.75
C GLY A 195 -28.97 -5.52 -16.20
N GLU A 196 -29.21 -5.35 -14.89
CA GLU A 196 -29.38 -4.04 -14.28
C GLU A 196 -28.04 -3.34 -14.05
N ARG A 197 -28.08 -2.01 -14.01
CA ARG A 197 -26.93 -1.17 -13.67
C ARG A 197 -26.67 -1.24 -12.17
N GLU A 198 -25.45 -1.61 -11.80
CA GLU A 198 -24.97 -1.69 -10.43
C GLU A 198 -23.80 -0.72 -10.24
N ILE A 199 -23.71 -0.09 -9.06
CA ILE A 199 -22.54 0.70 -8.67
C ILE A 199 -21.73 -0.14 -7.69
N LEU A 200 -20.59 -0.63 -8.16
CA LEU A 200 -19.65 -1.44 -7.38
C LEU A 200 -18.51 -0.57 -6.86
N SER A 201 -17.77 -1.08 -5.88
CA SER A 201 -16.61 -0.41 -5.31
C SER A 201 -15.34 -1.19 -5.68
N HIS A 202 -14.25 -0.47 -5.90
CA HIS A 202 -12.95 -1.09 -6.12
C HIS A 202 -12.27 -1.38 -4.76
N PRO A 203 -12.16 -2.65 -4.32
CA PRO A 203 -11.54 -2.94 -3.03
C PRO A 203 -10.02 -2.67 -3.10
N PRO A 204 -9.38 -2.32 -1.97
CA PRO A 204 -7.94 -2.14 -1.92
C PRO A 204 -7.22 -3.47 -2.09
N GLY A 205 -6.13 -3.46 -2.85
CA GLY A 205 -5.14 -4.54 -2.93
C GLY A 205 -3.86 -4.15 -2.19
N SER A 206 -2.71 -4.43 -2.82
CA SER A 206 -1.39 -4.11 -2.26
C SER A 206 -1.22 -2.61 -2.02
N LEU A 207 -0.48 -2.26 -0.96
CA LEU A 207 -0.21 -0.90 -0.52
C LEU A 207 1.30 -0.64 -0.39
N VAL A 208 1.77 0.56 -0.75
CA VAL A 208 3.09 1.08 -0.34
C VAL A 208 3.03 2.57 -0.05
N ILE A 209 4.01 3.06 0.71
CA ILE A 209 4.16 4.48 1.01
C ILE A 209 5.44 4.98 0.34
N ALA A 210 5.34 6.12 -0.32
CA ALA A 210 6.46 6.79 -0.95
C ALA A 210 6.22 8.31 -1.00
N ASP A 211 7.22 9.10 -0.64
CA ASP A 211 7.18 10.57 -0.69
C ASP A 211 5.96 11.17 0.04
N GLY A 212 5.61 10.59 1.21
CA GLY A 212 4.46 11.03 2.01
C GLY A 212 3.09 10.75 1.38
N ARG A 213 3.04 9.84 0.40
CA ARG A 213 1.81 9.40 -0.27
C ARG A 213 1.64 7.90 -0.14
N LEU A 214 0.39 7.47 -0.02
CA LEU A 214 -0.02 6.07 -0.06
C LEU A 214 -0.41 5.73 -1.50
N PHE A 215 0.21 4.68 -2.04
CA PHE A 215 -0.11 4.10 -3.34
C PHE A 215 -0.92 2.82 -3.11
N VAL A 216 -2.06 2.71 -3.77
CA VAL A 216 -3.03 1.62 -3.59
C VAL A 216 -3.28 0.96 -4.94
N GLY A 217 -2.92 -0.31 -5.05
CA GLY A 217 -3.32 -1.16 -6.18
C GLY A 217 -4.76 -1.60 -5.99
N GLN A 218 -5.72 -0.85 -6.54
CA GLN A 218 -7.14 -1.20 -6.40
C GLN A 218 -7.53 -2.37 -7.31
N VAL A 219 -8.27 -3.32 -6.77
CA VAL A 219 -8.73 -4.47 -7.57
C VAL A 219 -9.88 -4.02 -8.47
N PHE A 220 -9.91 -4.58 -9.69
CA PHE A 220 -10.86 -4.25 -10.74
C PHE A 220 -10.77 -2.82 -11.29
N SER A 221 -9.82 -2.00 -10.84
CA SER A 221 -9.55 -0.69 -11.42
C SER A 221 -8.56 -0.78 -12.58
N ASP A 222 -8.50 0.25 -13.41
CA ASP A 222 -7.51 0.43 -14.47
C ASP A 222 -6.28 1.27 -14.03
N PHE A 223 -6.11 1.48 -12.73
CA PHE A 223 -5.11 2.41 -12.19
C PHE A 223 -4.56 2.02 -10.81
N VAL A 224 -3.38 2.56 -10.48
CA VAL A 224 -2.89 2.68 -9.09
C VAL A 224 -3.34 4.03 -8.53
N LEU A 225 -4.04 4.00 -7.40
CA LEU A 225 -4.53 5.20 -6.73
C LEU A 225 -3.45 5.80 -5.84
N VAL A 226 -3.38 7.13 -5.75
CA VAL A 226 -2.43 7.86 -4.91
C VAL A 226 -3.20 8.78 -3.95
N ILE A 227 -2.93 8.60 -2.66
CA ILE A 227 -3.53 9.36 -1.57
C ILE A 227 -2.41 10.13 -0.85
N ASP A 228 -2.58 11.43 -0.67
CA ASP A 228 -1.65 12.25 0.11
C ASP A 228 -1.88 11.98 1.60
N LEU A 229 -0.86 11.54 2.34
CA LEU A 229 -1.04 11.11 3.74
C LEU A 229 -1.15 12.27 4.73
N ALA A 230 -0.97 13.51 4.30
CA ALA A 230 -1.14 14.65 5.18
C ALA A 230 -2.55 15.27 5.07
N THR A 231 -3.13 15.25 3.87
CA THR A 231 -4.51 15.71 3.62
C THR A 231 -5.52 14.56 3.66
N HIS A 232 -5.03 13.31 3.52
CA HIS A 232 -5.79 12.07 3.30
C HIS A 232 -6.72 12.15 2.08
N ALA A 233 -6.37 13.00 1.12
CA ALA A 233 -7.13 13.18 -0.10
C ALA A 233 -6.55 12.33 -1.23
N ILE A 234 -7.42 11.85 -2.11
CA ILE A 234 -7.00 11.25 -3.38
C ILE A 234 -6.42 12.36 -4.26
N VAL A 235 -5.16 12.21 -4.68
CA VAL A 235 -4.45 13.21 -5.48
C VAL A 235 -4.12 12.73 -6.89
N LYS A 236 -4.12 11.42 -7.14
CA LYS A 236 -3.85 10.88 -8.49
C LYS A 236 -4.43 9.48 -8.71
N ARG A 237 -4.77 9.18 -9.96
CA ARG A 237 -4.98 7.83 -10.51
C ARG A 237 -3.98 7.61 -11.64
N ILE A 238 -3.05 6.68 -11.45
CA ILE A 238 -2.01 6.35 -12.43
C ILE A 238 -2.54 5.20 -13.26
N VAL A 239 -3.02 5.50 -14.47
CA VAL A 239 -3.54 4.48 -15.40
C VAL A 239 -2.41 3.59 -15.88
N LEU A 240 -2.58 2.27 -15.76
CA LEU A 240 -1.59 1.27 -16.14
C LEU A 240 -2.26 0.15 -16.94
N PRO A 241 -1.62 -0.41 -17.99
CA PRO A 241 -2.13 -1.62 -18.63
C PRO A 241 -2.31 -2.76 -17.61
N GLY A 242 -3.48 -3.42 -17.65
CA GLY A 242 -3.84 -4.46 -16.68
C GLY A 242 -4.32 -3.94 -15.32
N GLY A 243 -4.32 -2.62 -15.10
CA GLY A 243 -4.99 -1.99 -13.97
C GLY A 243 -4.30 -2.14 -12.61
N GLY A 244 -5.05 -1.95 -11.53
CA GLY A 244 -4.53 -1.90 -10.16
C GLY A 244 -4.35 -3.26 -9.46
N ASN A 245 -4.70 -4.38 -10.11
CA ASN A 245 -4.54 -5.71 -9.53
C ASN A 245 -3.10 -6.23 -9.72
N GLY A 246 -2.35 -6.28 -8.62
CA GLY A 246 -0.94 -6.64 -8.61
C GLY A 246 -0.30 -6.45 -7.23
N GLN A 247 1.03 -6.38 -7.20
CA GLN A 247 1.83 -6.17 -5.99
C GLN A 247 2.71 -4.94 -6.10
N LEU A 248 2.83 -4.20 -5.00
CA LEU A 248 3.64 -2.99 -4.90
C LEU A 248 4.88 -3.23 -4.04
N ALA A 249 5.97 -2.58 -4.42
CA ALA A 249 7.18 -2.43 -3.60
C ALA A 249 7.73 -1.01 -3.78
N VAL A 250 8.57 -0.57 -2.85
CA VAL A 250 9.15 0.78 -2.88
C VAL A 250 10.65 0.73 -2.68
N SER A 251 11.37 1.63 -3.35
CA SER A 251 12.79 1.88 -3.13
C SER A 251 13.06 2.49 -1.75
N GLN A 252 14.24 2.22 -1.18
CA GLN A 252 14.62 2.71 0.15
C GLN A 252 14.58 4.24 0.29
N ASN A 253 14.78 4.97 -0.82
CA ASN A 253 14.72 6.44 -0.86
C ASN A 253 13.35 6.99 -1.24
N GLU A 254 12.34 6.11 -1.40
CA GLU A 254 10.96 6.44 -1.76
C GLU A 254 10.77 7.15 -3.11
N LYS A 255 11.78 7.17 -3.98
CA LYS A 255 11.70 7.86 -5.28
C LYS A 255 11.09 7.01 -6.39
N GLU A 256 11.22 5.70 -6.26
CA GLU A 256 10.69 4.72 -7.20
C GLU A 256 9.76 3.74 -6.50
N ILE A 257 8.63 3.49 -7.14
CA ILE A 257 7.64 2.49 -6.80
C ILE A 257 7.62 1.44 -7.90
N TYR A 258 7.54 0.19 -7.51
CA TYR A 258 7.49 -0.93 -8.41
C TYR A 258 6.11 -1.56 -8.32
N PHE A 259 5.44 -1.76 -9.45
CA PHE A 259 4.13 -2.41 -9.50
C PHE A 259 4.17 -3.60 -10.43
N ALA A 260 4.10 -4.81 -9.89
CA ALA A 260 4.05 -6.04 -10.66
C ALA A 260 2.58 -6.43 -10.92
N SER A 261 2.17 -6.42 -12.19
CA SER A 261 0.78 -6.70 -12.56
C SER A 261 0.45 -8.18 -12.41
N ASN A 262 -0.75 -8.45 -11.91
CA ASN A 262 -1.33 -9.79 -11.91
C ASN A 262 -2.21 -10.06 -13.15
N ARG A 263 -2.42 -9.05 -14.00
CA ARG A 263 -3.33 -9.11 -15.16
C ARG A 263 -2.62 -9.10 -16.51
N VAL A 264 -1.42 -8.52 -16.56
CA VAL A 264 -0.54 -8.51 -17.73
C VAL A 264 0.86 -8.98 -17.33
N ASN A 265 1.64 -9.47 -18.31
CA ASN A 265 2.93 -10.12 -18.04
C ASN A 265 4.09 -9.12 -17.96
N GLN A 266 3.94 -8.10 -17.10
CA GLN A 266 4.92 -7.03 -16.92
C GLN A 266 4.80 -6.38 -15.54
N PHE A 267 5.88 -5.76 -15.09
CA PHE A 267 5.88 -4.81 -13.99
C PHE A 267 6.23 -3.40 -14.48
N TYR A 268 5.98 -2.42 -13.61
CA TYR A 268 6.18 -1.02 -13.87
C TYR A 268 7.12 -0.42 -12.83
N ILE A 269 7.97 0.49 -13.26
CA ILE A 269 8.75 1.38 -12.41
C ILE A 269 8.11 2.76 -12.52
N ILE A 270 7.66 3.29 -11.40
CA ILE A 270 6.89 4.54 -11.32
C ILE A 270 7.70 5.51 -10.47
N ASP A 271 8.04 6.67 -11.03
CA ASP A 271 8.62 7.75 -10.23
C ASP A 271 7.52 8.34 -9.32
N SER A 272 7.78 8.39 -8.02
CA SER A 272 6.80 8.70 -6.97
C SER A 272 6.30 10.16 -6.97
N ALA A 273 7.04 11.10 -7.57
CA ALA A 273 6.63 12.50 -7.67
C ALA A 273 6.00 12.82 -9.02
N THR A 274 6.66 12.40 -10.10
CA THR A 274 6.29 12.73 -11.46
C THR A 274 5.21 11.81 -12.02
N TYR A 275 5.09 10.61 -11.46
CA TYR A 275 4.23 9.52 -11.94
C TYR A 275 4.59 9.05 -13.35
N VAL A 276 5.82 9.31 -13.80
CA VAL A 276 6.36 8.75 -15.04
C VAL A 276 6.52 7.24 -14.87
N VAL A 277 6.03 6.50 -15.85
CA VAL A 277 5.98 5.04 -15.82
C VAL A 277 6.94 4.46 -16.86
N LYS A 278 7.80 3.53 -16.42
CA LYS A 278 8.60 2.66 -17.29
C LYS A 278 8.08 1.23 -17.16
N THR A 279 7.92 0.55 -18.29
CA THR A 279 7.45 -0.85 -18.36
C THR A 279 8.62 -1.81 -18.48
N VAL A 280 8.54 -2.95 -17.78
CA VAL A 280 9.49 -4.06 -17.88
C VAL A 280 8.71 -5.37 -17.99
N ALA A 281 8.92 -6.12 -19.07
CA ALA A 281 8.27 -7.41 -19.28
C ALA A 281 8.75 -8.45 -18.27
N TYR A 282 7.87 -9.36 -17.87
CA TYR A 282 8.24 -10.57 -17.12
C TYR A 282 9.16 -11.49 -17.94
N PRO A 283 9.86 -12.44 -17.30
CA PRO A 283 10.56 -13.48 -18.02
C PRO A 283 9.60 -14.24 -18.96
N GLU A 284 10.13 -14.77 -20.05
CA GLU A 284 9.33 -15.43 -21.09
C GLU A 284 8.46 -16.55 -20.51
N GLY A 285 7.14 -16.43 -20.68
CA GLY A 285 6.15 -17.36 -20.16
C GLY A 285 5.59 -17.00 -18.77
N GLY A 286 6.24 -16.10 -18.04
CA GLY A 286 5.84 -15.63 -16.72
C GLY A 286 4.46 -14.96 -16.73
N ARG A 287 3.56 -15.41 -15.84
CA ARG A 287 2.18 -14.93 -15.74
C ARG A 287 1.75 -14.82 -14.28
N GLY A 288 1.06 -13.72 -13.97
CA GLY A 288 0.55 -13.44 -12.64
C GLY A 288 1.66 -13.10 -11.63
N CYS A 289 1.31 -12.36 -10.59
CA CYS A 289 2.21 -11.97 -9.52
C CYS A 289 1.45 -11.98 -8.19
N MET A 290 2.05 -12.57 -7.17
CA MET A 290 1.48 -12.60 -5.82
C MET A 290 2.36 -11.95 -4.76
N SER A 291 3.65 -11.74 -5.05
CA SER A 291 4.55 -10.99 -4.17
C SER A 291 5.59 -10.19 -4.96
N LEU A 292 6.00 -9.06 -4.39
CA LEU A 292 7.03 -8.19 -4.95
C LEU A 292 7.86 -7.62 -3.79
N LEU A 293 9.18 -7.62 -3.93
CA LEU A 293 10.09 -7.05 -2.94
C LEU A 293 11.22 -6.31 -3.63
N ARG A 294 11.51 -5.11 -3.14
CA ARG A 294 12.69 -4.34 -3.53
C ARG A 294 13.77 -4.55 -2.49
N HIS A 295 14.95 -5.01 -2.91
CA HIS A 295 16.10 -5.15 -2.00
C HIS A 295 16.45 -3.81 -1.34
N PRO A 296 16.77 -3.76 -0.03
CA PRO A 296 16.97 -2.48 0.67
C PRO A 296 18.20 -1.68 0.18
N THR A 297 19.28 -2.37 -0.23
CA THR A 297 20.55 -1.71 -0.60
C THR A 297 21.01 -1.98 -2.03
N LEU A 298 21.10 -3.25 -2.44
CA LEU A 298 21.43 -3.67 -3.81
C LEU A 298 20.34 -3.26 -4.82
N PRO A 299 20.64 -3.10 -6.13
CA PRO A 299 19.67 -2.75 -7.16
C PRO A 299 18.82 -3.94 -7.64
N LEU A 300 18.34 -4.80 -6.73
CA LEU A 300 17.60 -6.02 -7.05
C LEU A 300 16.09 -5.90 -6.75
N ILE A 301 15.29 -6.49 -7.62
CA ILE A 301 13.84 -6.70 -7.43
C ILE A 301 13.56 -8.20 -7.48
N TYR A 302 12.75 -8.66 -6.54
CA TYR A 302 12.29 -10.04 -6.43
C TYR A 302 10.81 -10.10 -6.76
N ILE A 303 10.43 -10.88 -7.77
CA ILE A 303 9.05 -10.99 -8.25
C ILE A 303 8.58 -12.43 -8.09
N GLY A 304 7.59 -12.65 -7.22
CA GLY A 304 6.93 -13.95 -7.08
C GLY A 304 5.94 -14.19 -8.21
N ILE A 305 6.40 -14.89 -9.26
CA ILE A 305 5.61 -15.17 -10.46
C ILE A 305 4.78 -16.45 -10.23
N GLN A 306 3.49 -16.38 -10.54
CA GLN A 306 2.57 -17.48 -10.23
C GLN A 306 2.70 -18.66 -11.19
N ARG A 307 3.01 -18.43 -12.47
CA ARG A 307 3.00 -19.47 -13.51
C ARG A 307 4.07 -19.24 -14.58
N GLY A 308 4.40 -20.31 -15.28
CA GLY A 308 5.27 -20.27 -16.47
C GLY A 308 6.74 -20.47 -16.14
N GLY A 309 7.06 -21.03 -14.99
CA GLY A 309 8.43 -21.44 -14.65
C GLY A 309 8.91 -22.59 -15.53
N ARG A 310 10.23 -22.75 -15.59
CA ARG A 310 10.90 -23.81 -16.34
C ARG A 310 11.72 -24.67 -15.40
N SER A 311 11.61 -25.99 -15.52
CA SER A 311 12.44 -26.92 -14.73
C SER A 311 13.15 -27.88 -15.67
N HIS A 312 14.48 -27.99 -15.54
CA HIS A 312 15.32 -28.88 -16.35
C HIS A 312 15.11 -28.70 -17.88
N GLY A 313 14.91 -27.46 -18.33
CA GLY A 313 14.65 -27.14 -19.74
C GLY A 313 13.22 -27.42 -20.23
N LEU A 314 12.36 -28.03 -19.40
CA LEU A 314 10.95 -28.25 -19.71
C LEU A 314 10.11 -27.04 -19.24
N SER A 315 9.24 -26.56 -20.13
CA SER A 315 8.32 -25.46 -19.86
C SER A 315 7.02 -25.98 -19.26
N TYR A 316 6.58 -25.36 -18.16
CA TYR A 316 5.30 -25.63 -17.51
C TYR A 316 4.43 -24.37 -17.60
N PRO A 317 3.78 -24.09 -18.75
CA PRO A 317 3.13 -22.79 -19.00
C PRO A 317 1.90 -22.52 -18.12
N HIS A 318 1.29 -23.56 -17.54
CA HIS A 318 0.06 -23.47 -16.75
C HIS A 318 0.23 -23.76 -15.25
N ALA A 319 1.43 -24.19 -14.84
CA ALA A 319 1.77 -24.53 -13.46
C ALA A 319 3.21 -24.03 -13.20
N ASN A 320 3.83 -24.41 -12.09
CA ASN A 320 5.24 -24.08 -11.78
C ASN A 320 5.50 -22.59 -11.52
N CYS A 321 5.30 -22.18 -10.28
CA CYS A 321 5.69 -20.86 -9.81
C CYS A 321 7.21 -20.75 -9.55
N TYR A 322 7.71 -19.52 -9.58
CA TYR A 322 9.13 -19.23 -9.39
C TYR A 322 9.35 -17.81 -8.87
N LEU A 323 10.53 -17.55 -8.32
CA LEU A 323 10.99 -16.21 -7.97
C LEU A 323 11.90 -15.67 -9.08
N ALA A 324 11.51 -14.59 -9.73
CA ALA A 324 12.36 -13.89 -10.68
C ALA A 324 13.19 -12.82 -9.98
N ILE A 325 14.51 -12.80 -10.23
CA ILE A 325 15.42 -11.75 -9.73
C ILE A 325 15.78 -10.83 -10.90
N TYR A 326 15.45 -9.55 -10.77
CA TYR A 326 15.75 -8.51 -11.75
C TYR A 326 16.77 -7.51 -11.23
N ASP A 327 17.84 -7.31 -11.97
CA ASP A 327 18.87 -6.30 -11.68
C ASP A 327 18.51 -4.99 -12.39
N LEU A 328 18.16 -3.97 -11.61
CA LEU A 328 17.79 -2.64 -12.08
C LEU A 328 18.94 -1.92 -12.77
N SER A 329 20.18 -2.14 -12.32
CA SER A 329 21.37 -1.49 -12.88
C SER A 329 21.71 -2.04 -14.27
N ARG A 330 21.58 -3.36 -14.44
CA ARG A 330 21.85 -4.06 -15.69
C ARG A 330 20.62 -4.18 -16.59
N GLN A 331 19.45 -3.85 -16.06
CA GLN A 331 18.14 -3.96 -16.70
C GLN A 331 17.83 -5.36 -17.26
N LYS A 332 18.20 -6.41 -16.52
CA LYS A 332 18.00 -7.80 -16.94
C LYS A 332 17.64 -8.70 -15.76
N TYR A 333 16.97 -9.80 -16.07
CA TYR A 333 16.81 -10.90 -15.11
C TYR A 333 18.14 -11.62 -14.91
N THR A 334 18.46 -11.93 -13.65
CA THR A 334 19.70 -12.61 -13.25
C THR A 334 19.47 -14.03 -12.75
N ALA A 335 18.26 -14.34 -12.27
CA ALA A 335 17.88 -15.69 -11.82
C ALA A 335 16.36 -15.93 -11.88
N ASP A 336 15.99 -17.20 -11.98
CA ASP A 336 14.62 -17.75 -11.96
C ASP A 336 14.54 -18.97 -11.00
N VAL A 337 14.31 -18.69 -9.72
CA VAL A 337 14.34 -19.70 -8.66
C VAL A 337 13.07 -20.54 -8.67
N GLN A 338 13.20 -21.84 -8.97
CA GLN A 338 12.05 -22.75 -9.01
C GLN A 338 11.51 -23.02 -7.61
N LEU A 339 10.20 -22.78 -7.41
CA LEU A 339 9.56 -22.88 -6.11
C LEU A 339 8.46 -23.93 -6.03
N ALA A 340 7.86 -24.31 -7.16
CA ALA A 340 6.83 -25.35 -7.17
C ALA A 340 7.41 -26.74 -6.91
N GLU A 341 6.63 -27.59 -6.25
CA GLU A 341 6.93 -29.02 -6.16
C GLU A 341 6.48 -29.72 -7.45
N ILE A 342 7.35 -30.55 -8.01
CA ILE A 342 7.04 -31.39 -9.17
C ILE A 342 6.91 -32.84 -8.69
N SER A 343 5.73 -33.41 -8.87
CA SER A 343 5.42 -34.81 -8.56
C SER A 343 4.87 -35.51 -9.79
N ASN A 344 5.49 -36.63 -10.18
CA ASN A 344 5.09 -37.42 -11.35
C ASN A 344 4.93 -36.58 -12.63
N GLY A 345 5.86 -35.64 -12.85
CA GLY A 345 5.85 -34.75 -14.02
C GLY A 345 4.80 -33.63 -13.99
N ARG A 346 4.01 -33.52 -12.91
CA ARG A 346 3.04 -32.43 -12.71
C ARG A 346 3.53 -31.50 -11.61
N ALA A 347 3.64 -30.21 -11.93
CA ALA A 347 3.89 -29.19 -10.92
C ALA A 347 2.62 -28.93 -10.11
N ASP A 348 2.78 -28.59 -8.83
CA ASP A 348 1.69 -28.09 -8.00
C ASP A 348 1.15 -26.73 -8.49
N ASP A 349 0.04 -26.30 -7.90
CA ASP A 349 -0.59 -25.00 -8.17
C ASP A 349 -0.10 -23.91 -7.19
N SER A 350 1.09 -24.10 -6.60
CA SER A 350 1.62 -23.18 -5.59
C SER A 350 1.95 -21.81 -6.15
N THR A 351 2.02 -20.81 -5.26
CA THR A 351 2.43 -19.45 -5.61
C THR A 351 3.25 -18.77 -4.50
N PRO A 352 4.21 -17.88 -4.82
CA PRO A 352 5.00 -17.17 -3.82
C PRO A 352 4.17 -16.01 -3.26
N ALA A 353 3.60 -16.20 -2.08
CA ALA A 353 2.56 -15.36 -1.51
C ALA A 353 3.07 -14.08 -0.82
N CYS A 354 4.25 -14.16 -0.21
CA CYS A 354 4.92 -13.02 0.41
C CYS A 354 6.43 -13.18 0.35
N LEU A 355 7.14 -12.05 0.44
CA LEU A 355 8.60 -11.98 0.42
C LEU A 355 9.05 -11.10 1.58
N THR A 356 10.00 -11.59 2.38
CA THR A 356 10.61 -10.81 3.48
C THR A 356 12.11 -10.91 3.40
N TYR A 357 12.80 -9.77 3.37
CA TYR A 357 14.26 -9.73 3.44
C TYR A 357 14.74 -9.78 4.88
N ASP A 358 15.75 -10.60 5.11
CA ASP A 358 16.50 -10.72 6.35
C ASP A 358 17.87 -10.05 6.17
N ASP A 359 18.02 -8.88 6.77
CA ASP A 359 19.25 -8.09 6.72
C ASP A 359 20.40 -8.69 7.54
N LEU A 360 20.09 -9.29 8.69
CA LEU A 360 21.07 -9.87 9.60
C LEU A 360 21.78 -11.09 8.99
N TYR A 361 21.05 -11.93 8.26
CA TYR A 361 21.57 -13.16 7.67
C TYR A 361 21.66 -13.11 6.14
N ASN A 362 21.39 -11.96 5.53
CA ASN A 362 21.42 -11.73 4.08
C ASN A 362 20.68 -12.82 3.29
N ARG A 363 19.36 -12.92 3.48
CA ARG A 363 18.52 -13.95 2.83
C ARG A 363 17.08 -13.49 2.66
N ILE A 364 16.33 -14.19 1.83
CA ILE A 364 14.92 -13.92 1.57
C ILE A 364 14.08 -15.08 2.06
N TYR A 365 13.03 -14.78 2.81
CA TYR A 365 11.95 -15.71 3.09
C TYR A 365 10.87 -15.56 2.04
N VAL A 366 10.44 -16.69 1.48
CA VAL A 366 9.34 -16.77 0.53
C VAL A 366 8.24 -17.62 1.15
N GLY A 367 7.18 -16.98 1.62
CA GLY A 367 5.98 -17.68 2.06
C GLY A 367 5.22 -18.24 0.87
N MET A 368 4.87 -19.52 0.91
CA MET A 368 4.25 -20.23 -0.21
C MET A 368 2.76 -20.47 0.04
N PHE A 369 1.91 -20.05 -0.90
CA PHE A 369 0.49 -20.37 -0.92
C PHE A 369 0.23 -21.64 -1.74
N GLN A 370 -0.67 -22.50 -1.27
CA GLN A 370 -1.01 -23.80 -1.85
C GLN A 370 0.21 -24.72 -2.05
N SER A 371 1.13 -24.71 -1.08
CA SER A 371 2.37 -25.49 -1.13
C SER A 371 2.69 -26.16 0.20
N LYS A 372 3.18 -27.40 0.15
CA LYS A 372 3.69 -28.10 1.33
C LYS A 372 5.09 -27.64 1.73
N ARG A 373 5.74 -26.78 0.95
CA ARG A 373 7.07 -26.22 1.28
C ARG A 373 7.03 -25.22 2.42
N GLY A 374 5.87 -24.61 2.71
CA GLY A 374 5.74 -23.60 3.76
C GLY A 374 6.53 -22.33 3.42
N ILE A 375 7.74 -22.17 3.96
CA ILE A 375 8.65 -21.05 3.68
C ILE A 375 9.88 -21.57 2.96
N CYS A 376 10.21 -20.99 1.81
CA CYS A 376 11.49 -21.20 1.15
C CYS A 376 12.47 -20.09 1.55
N VAL A 377 13.67 -20.46 1.99
CA VAL A 377 14.75 -19.54 2.36
C VAL A 377 15.74 -19.48 1.21
N ILE A 378 16.00 -18.30 0.67
CA ILE A 378 16.72 -18.12 -0.59
C ILE A 378 17.88 -17.13 -0.40
N GLU A 379 19.01 -17.42 -1.05
CA GLU A 379 20.14 -16.49 -1.13
C GLU A 379 19.79 -15.34 -2.11
N PRO A 380 19.96 -14.06 -1.72
CA PRO A 380 19.36 -12.94 -2.46
C PRO A 380 19.94 -12.62 -3.83
N GLU A 381 21.18 -13.00 -4.14
CA GLU A 381 21.84 -12.61 -5.40
C GLU A 381 21.80 -13.73 -6.44
N SER A 382 22.16 -14.95 -6.02
CA SER A 382 22.19 -16.17 -6.82
C SER A 382 20.80 -16.81 -6.96
N GLY A 383 19.92 -16.61 -5.98
CA GLY A 383 18.64 -17.31 -5.92
C GLY A 383 18.76 -18.77 -5.45
N GLU A 384 19.89 -19.18 -4.87
CA GLU A 384 20.05 -20.53 -4.31
C GLU A 384 19.03 -20.80 -3.19
N LEU A 385 18.37 -21.97 -3.24
CA LEU A 385 17.50 -22.43 -2.16
C LEU A 385 18.34 -22.94 -0.99
N ILE A 386 18.36 -22.19 0.11
CA ILE A 386 19.12 -22.51 1.33
C ILE A 386 18.40 -23.59 2.14
N GLN A 387 17.10 -23.39 2.42
CA GLN A 387 16.34 -24.28 3.28
C GLN A 387 14.83 -24.16 3.03
N GLU A 388 14.09 -25.24 3.29
CA GLU A 388 12.63 -25.24 3.37
C GLU A 388 12.18 -25.36 4.83
N ILE A 389 11.15 -24.61 5.20
CA ILE A 389 10.52 -24.65 6.52
C ILE A 389 9.07 -25.05 6.33
N ARG A 390 8.78 -26.32 6.60
CA ARG A 390 7.47 -26.92 6.37
C ARG A 390 6.62 -26.83 7.64
N PHE A 391 5.32 -26.61 7.45
CA PHE A 391 4.33 -26.59 8.52
C PHE A 391 3.33 -27.73 8.29
N ALA A 392 3.13 -28.57 9.31
CA ALA A 392 2.08 -29.57 9.28
C ALA A 392 0.70 -28.89 9.41
N SER A 393 -0.33 -29.50 8.82
CA SER A 393 -1.72 -29.15 9.14
C SER A 393 -2.00 -29.44 10.62
N ASN A 394 -2.76 -28.57 11.28
CA ASN A 394 -3.20 -28.75 12.66
C ASN A 394 -4.70 -29.10 12.72
N ASP A 395 -5.24 -29.28 13.93
CA ASP A 395 -6.65 -29.65 14.15
C ASP A 395 -7.66 -28.59 13.66
N ASN A 396 -7.20 -27.36 13.39
CA ASN A 396 -8.02 -26.27 12.85
C ASN A 396 -7.98 -26.21 11.31
N ASN A 397 -7.12 -27.01 10.67
CA ASN A 397 -6.95 -27.08 9.22
C ASN A 397 -7.53 -28.39 8.67
N ASN A 398 -8.85 -28.42 8.51
CA ASN A 398 -9.56 -29.65 8.13
C ASN A 398 -9.56 -29.95 6.62
N PHE A 399 -9.12 -29.00 5.79
CA PHE A 399 -9.32 -29.08 4.33
C PHE A 399 -8.02 -29.17 3.53
N PHE A 400 -6.89 -28.70 4.09
CA PHE A 400 -5.66 -28.51 3.34
C PHE A 400 -4.48 -29.19 4.03
N ALA A 401 -3.59 -29.77 3.22
CA ALA A 401 -2.35 -30.37 3.72
C ALA A 401 -1.21 -29.33 3.93
N TRP A 402 -1.51 -28.04 3.82
CA TRP A 402 -0.55 -26.94 3.86
C TRP A 402 -1.11 -25.77 4.68
N ALA A 403 -0.20 -24.97 5.25
CA ALA A 403 -0.53 -23.93 6.22
C ALA A 403 -0.73 -22.53 5.62
N ASP A 404 -0.26 -22.28 4.38
CA ASP A 404 -0.29 -20.99 3.68
C ASP A 404 0.33 -19.81 4.47
N PRO A 405 1.67 -19.72 4.55
CA PRO A 405 2.39 -18.55 5.05
C PRO A 405 2.15 -17.31 4.17
N LEU A 406 1.15 -16.50 4.52
CA LEU A 406 0.65 -15.43 3.65
C LEU A 406 1.30 -14.06 3.87
N SER A 407 1.88 -13.84 5.04
CA SER A 407 2.58 -12.60 5.38
C SER A 407 3.58 -12.87 6.50
N GLN A 408 4.68 -12.13 6.46
CA GLN A 408 5.84 -12.35 7.29
C GLN A 408 6.44 -11.01 7.69
N THR A 409 7.08 -10.96 8.86
CA THR A 409 7.82 -9.78 9.31
C THR A 409 8.95 -10.19 10.25
N VAL A 410 10.04 -9.42 10.27
CA VAL A 410 11.18 -9.66 11.16
C VAL A 410 11.08 -8.78 12.40
N SER A 411 11.44 -9.33 13.56
CA SER A 411 11.49 -8.62 14.84
C SER A 411 12.66 -9.11 15.69
N GLY A 412 13.74 -8.33 15.76
CA GLY A 412 14.96 -8.76 16.45
C GLY A 412 15.45 -10.11 15.91
N ASN A 413 15.56 -11.13 16.76
CA ASN A 413 15.99 -12.48 16.35
C ASN A 413 14.86 -13.35 15.78
N LEU A 414 13.63 -12.85 15.71
CA LEU A 414 12.47 -13.62 15.27
C LEU A 414 12.06 -13.29 13.84
N LEU A 415 11.65 -14.31 13.10
CA LEU A 415 10.77 -14.20 11.93
C LEU A 415 9.36 -14.58 12.38
N LEU A 416 8.40 -13.69 12.17
CA LEU A 416 6.99 -13.95 12.39
C LEU A 416 6.32 -14.32 11.08
N SER A 417 5.44 -15.32 11.09
CA SER A 417 4.68 -15.79 9.93
C SER A 417 3.22 -16.01 10.31
N VAL A 418 2.29 -15.40 9.57
CA VAL A 418 0.88 -15.78 9.66
C VAL A 418 0.61 -16.92 8.69
N ASN A 419 0.15 -18.03 9.25
CA ASN A 419 -0.17 -19.23 8.50
C ASN A 419 -1.70 -19.33 8.42
N ARG A 420 -2.25 -18.99 7.25
CA ARG A 420 -3.69 -18.79 7.05
C ARG A 420 -4.50 -20.03 7.41
N ASN A 421 -4.20 -21.18 6.81
CA ASN A 421 -5.07 -22.36 6.94
C ASN A 421 -4.96 -23.01 8.33
N ASN A 422 -3.85 -22.77 9.03
CA ASN A 422 -3.64 -23.25 10.38
C ASN A 422 -4.17 -22.29 11.46
N HIS A 423 -4.68 -21.10 11.08
CA HIS A 423 -5.19 -20.09 12.01
C HIS A 423 -4.19 -19.69 13.10
N GLU A 424 -2.92 -19.53 12.72
CA GLU A 424 -1.83 -19.35 13.68
C GLU A 424 -0.85 -18.22 13.31
N LEU A 425 -0.22 -17.66 14.34
CA LEU A 425 0.98 -16.87 14.24
C LEU A 425 2.16 -17.72 14.72
N VAL A 426 3.15 -17.92 13.84
CA VAL A 426 4.37 -18.67 14.13
C VAL A 426 5.53 -17.70 14.33
N ALA A 427 6.33 -17.95 15.36
CA ALA A 427 7.61 -17.30 15.56
C ALA A 427 8.76 -18.31 15.35
N LEU A 428 9.68 -17.97 14.46
CA LEU A 428 10.87 -18.73 14.15
C LEU A 428 12.11 -17.98 14.60
N ASP A 429 13.12 -18.70 15.06
CA ASP A 429 14.44 -18.12 15.32
C ASP A 429 15.21 -17.93 14.02
N ARG A 430 15.66 -16.70 13.75
CA ARG A 430 16.40 -16.36 12.52
C ARG A 430 17.78 -17.03 12.49
N ALA A 431 18.41 -17.36 13.62
CA ALA A 431 19.72 -18.03 13.54
C ALA A 431 19.57 -19.49 13.06
N SER A 432 18.70 -20.24 13.74
CA SER A 432 18.54 -21.69 13.58
C SER A 432 17.45 -22.12 12.60
N LEU A 433 16.60 -21.17 12.17
CA LEU A 433 15.41 -21.42 11.35
C LEU A 433 14.40 -22.38 11.96
N GLN A 434 14.49 -22.61 13.28
CA GLN A 434 13.57 -23.48 14.02
C GLN A 434 12.39 -22.71 14.57
N ILE A 435 11.24 -23.38 14.64
CA ILE A 435 10.03 -22.85 15.27
C ILE A 435 10.30 -22.69 16.78
N LYS A 436 10.13 -21.47 17.29
CA LYS A 436 10.19 -21.14 18.72
C LYS A 436 8.82 -21.24 19.37
N LYS A 437 7.82 -20.70 18.69
CA LYS A 437 6.44 -20.63 19.20
C LYS A 437 5.43 -20.73 18.08
N ILE A 438 4.34 -21.42 18.36
CA ILE A 438 3.11 -21.38 17.56
C ILE A 438 2.02 -20.86 18.49
N LEU A 439 1.27 -19.87 18.02
CA LEU A 439 0.13 -19.29 18.73
C LEU A 439 -1.10 -19.40 17.85
N PHE A 440 -2.11 -20.12 18.32
CA PHE A 440 -3.44 -20.10 17.70
C PHE A 440 -4.09 -18.72 17.90
N VAL A 441 -4.60 -18.13 16.82
CA VAL A 441 -5.14 -16.76 16.83
C VAL A 441 -6.65 -16.67 16.62
N GLY A 442 -7.35 -17.81 16.74
CA GLY A 442 -8.80 -17.95 16.61
C GLY A 442 -9.22 -18.51 15.26
N GLU A 443 -10.36 -19.20 15.20
CA GLU A 443 -10.87 -19.83 13.97
C GLU A 443 -11.72 -18.86 13.14
N ALA A 444 -11.49 -18.81 11.81
CA ALA A 444 -12.44 -18.21 10.86
C ALA A 444 -12.12 -18.58 9.41
N LEU A 445 -13.13 -18.58 8.53
CA LEU A 445 -13.08 -19.06 7.14
C LEU A 445 -11.81 -18.73 6.33
N ASN A 446 -11.28 -17.50 6.45
CA ASN A 446 -10.13 -17.05 5.67
C ASN A 446 -8.85 -16.83 6.47
N GLY A 447 -8.79 -17.27 7.74
CA GLY A 447 -7.61 -17.17 8.59
C GLY A 447 -7.07 -15.75 8.81
N PRO A 448 -5.95 -15.62 9.56
CA PRO A 448 -5.18 -14.37 9.63
C PRO A 448 -4.54 -14.07 8.27
N ARG A 449 -4.32 -12.78 7.98
CA ARG A 449 -3.93 -12.34 6.62
C ARG A 449 -2.59 -11.64 6.52
N ALA A 450 -2.35 -10.61 7.34
CA ALA A 450 -1.15 -9.80 7.31
C ALA A 450 -0.57 -9.59 8.71
N VAL A 451 0.74 -9.43 8.83
CA VAL A 451 1.43 -9.17 10.10
C VAL A 451 2.50 -8.10 9.94
N LEU A 452 2.59 -7.21 10.93
CA LEU A 452 3.70 -6.27 11.09
C LEU A 452 4.08 -6.13 12.57
N VAL A 453 5.20 -5.47 12.82
CA VAL A 453 5.64 -5.12 14.18
C VAL A 453 5.31 -3.66 14.47
N TRP A 454 4.69 -3.42 15.63
CA TRP A 454 4.46 -2.09 16.17
C TRP A 454 4.81 -2.05 17.66
N GLY A 455 5.86 -1.30 18.01
CA GLY A 455 6.44 -1.32 19.36
C GLY A 455 6.80 -2.76 19.78
N ASP A 456 6.36 -3.16 20.97
CA ASP A 456 6.54 -4.52 21.49
C ASP A 456 5.41 -5.49 21.10
N ASN A 457 4.65 -5.21 20.04
CA ASN A 457 3.54 -6.05 19.59
C ASN A 457 3.71 -6.51 18.14
N ALA A 458 3.34 -7.75 17.87
CA ALA A 458 2.92 -8.18 16.54
C ALA A 458 1.47 -7.77 16.33
N VAL A 459 1.21 -6.99 15.28
CA VAL A 459 -0.15 -6.63 14.87
C VAL A 459 -0.55 -7.53 13.71
N VAL A 460 -1.63 -8.28 13.87
CA VAL A 460 -2.13 -9.21 12.86
C VAL A 460 -3.50 -8.77 12.37
N SER A 461 -3.67 -8.65 11.05
CA SER A 461 -4.97 -8.43 10.44
C SER A 461 -5.74 -9.74 10.33
N TYR A 462 -7.02 -9.70 10.69
CA TYR A 462 -7.91 -10.86 10.62
C TYR A 462 -9.22 -10.50 9.91
N PRO A 463 -9.29 -10.65 8.57
CA PRO A 463 -10.42 -10.21 7.76
C PRO A 463 -11.75 -10.81 8.21
N SER A 464 -11.84 -12.14 8.32
CA SER A 464 -13.09 -12.82 8.68
C SER A 464 -13.54 -12.60 10.13
N ARG A 465 -12.63 -12.17 11.01
CA ARG A 465 -12.98 -11.71 12.37
C ARG A 465 -13.15 -10.18 12.45
N ASN A 466 -13.06 -9.49 11.31
CA ASN A 466 -13.26 -8.05 11.14
C ASN A 466 -12.40 -7.17 12.07
N GLY A 467 -11.15 -7.54 12.32
CA GLY A 467 -10.37 -6.83 13.33
C GLY A 467 -8.86 -7.02 13.25
N LEU A 468 -8.19 -6.41 14.23
CA LEU A 468 -6.75 -6.46 14.44
C LEU A 468 -6.44 -7.11 15.78
N LEU A 469 -5.48 -8.03 15.79
CA LEU A 469 -4.90 -8.60 17.00
C LEU A 469 -3.65 -7.82 17.37
N PHE A 470 -3.42 -7.62 18.67
CA PHE A 470 -2.20 -6.99 19.20
C PHE A 470 -1.55 -7.97 20.17
N ILE A 471 -0.60 -8.75 19.66
CA ILE A 471 0.03 -9.86 20.38
C ILE A 471 1.38 -9.37 20.91
N PRO A 472 1.60 -9.32 22.24
CA PRO A 472 2.88 -8.89 22.78
C PRO A 472 4.00 -9.82 22.35
N LEU A 473 5.10 -9.28 21.80
CA LEU A 473 6.23 -10.07 21.33
C LEU A 473 6.88 -10.91 22.44
N GLY A 474 6.74 -10.49 23.70
CA GLY A 474 7.19 -11.26 24.86
C GLY A 474 6.53 -12.65 24.99
N THR A 475 5.34 -12.86 24.42
CA THR A 475 4.67 -14.17 24.43
C THR A 475 5.17 -15.12 23.33
N LEU A 476 5.98 -14.60 22.40
CA LEU A 476 6.50 -15.31 21.23
C LEU A 476 7.99 -15.66 21.35
N LYS A 477 8.66 -15.23 22.42
CA LYS A 477 10.09 -15.49 22.67
C LYS A 477 10.36 -16.87 23.25
#